data_AF-A0A951GGR2-F1
#
_entry.id   AF-A0A951GGR2-F1
#
_cell.length_a   1.000
_cell.length_b   1.000
_cell.length_c   1.000
_cell.angle_alpha   90.00
_cell.angle_beta   90.00
_cell.angle_gamma   90.00
#
_symmetry.space_group_name_H-M   'P 1'
#
loop_
_entity.id
_entity.type
_entity.pdbx_description
1 polymer ?
#
loop_
_entity_poly.entity_id
_entity_poly.type
_entity_poly.pdbx_seq_one_letter_code
_entity_poly.pdbx_strand_id
1 'polypeptide(L)'
;MDVVIGMRNGAAYDEVHGLTSVKIPFGISVADRRRHMYVIGKSGSGKSTLIRNLCAQDSAAGGGFMLLDPHGDLAEELLDYIPPHRIADVIYVDPADLSHPIGFNLLERVPSDDRPLVAASVVSTFKHLWRESWGPRLEYVLYNTVAALLDYPPSRGGGYRGSACPECSLILSIASAS
;
A
#
# COMPACT_ATOMS: atom_id res chain seq x y z
N MET A 1 19.49 20.45 2.09
CA MET A 1 18.69 21.48 1.39
C MET A 1 17.33 20.86 1.30
N ASP A 2 16.54 21.06 2.35
CA ASP A 2 15.32 20.28 2.57
C ASP A 2 14.19 21.04 1.92
N VAL A 3 13.89 20.68 0.67
CA VAL A 3 12.70 21.17 0.00
C VAL A 3 11.55 20.30 0.50
N VAL A 4 10.75 20.84 1.42
CA VAL A 4 9.49 20.22 1.83
C VAL A 4 8.46 20.52 0.74
N ILE A 5 8.13 19.52 -0.07
CA ILE A 5 7.08 19.64 -1.09
C ILE A 5 5.79 19.11 -0.48
N GLY A 6 4.79 19.99 -0.29
CA GLY A 6 3.47 19.64 0.22
C GLY A 6 2.39 19.54 -0.86
N MET A 7 1.15 19.29 -0.47
CA MET A 7 -0.03 19.45 -1.32
C MET A 7 -0.33 20.93 -1.61
N ARG A 8 -1.34 21.23 -2.44
CA ARG A 8 -1.89 22.60 -2.56
C ARG A 8 -3.41 22.56 -2.45
N ASN A 9 -3.94 22.49 -1.23
CA ASN A 9 -5.36 22.72 -0.90
C ASN A 9 -5.46 23.98 -0.03
N GLY A 10 -6.21 24.99 -0.47
CA GLY A 10 -6.28 26.32 0.17
C GLY A 10 -6.16 26.31 1.70
N ALA A 11 -5.19 27.08 2.20
CA ALA A 11 -4.73 27.27 3.58
C ALA A 11 -3.69 26.24 4.11
N ALA A 12 -2.43 26.73 4.19
CA ALA A 12 -1.23 26.18 4.87
C ALA A 12 -0.31 25.23 4.06
N TYR A 13 0.83 25.75 3.57
CA TYR A 13 1.97 24.97 3.08
C TYR A 13 3.33 25.63 3.34
N ASP A 14 4.33 24.76 3.54
CA ASP A 14 5.70 24.99 4.00
C ASP A 14 6.63 25.74 3.02
N GLU A 15 7.71 26.27 3.60
CA GLU A 15 8.62 27.27 3.05
C GLU A 15 9.64 26.73 2.02
N VAL A 16 9.81 27.42 0.89
CA VAL A 16 10.91 27.19 -0.06
C VAL A 16 12.02 28.23 0.15
N HIS A 17 13.25 27.77 0.39
CA HIS A 17 14.45 28.62 0.28
C HIS A 17 14.91 28.71 -1.19
N GLY A 18 14.57 29.81 -1.86
CA GLY A 18 15.10 30.22 -3.16
C GLY A 18 15.85 31.56 -3.09
N LEU A 19 16.63 31.90 -4.13
CA LEU A 19 17.54 33.05 -4.27
C LEU A 19 16.93 34.46 -4.12
N THR A 20 15.65 34.56 -3.78
CA THR A 20 14.97 35.83 -3.47
C THR A 20 14.35 35.70 -2.09
N SER A 21 14.43 36.75 -1.27
CA SER A 21 13.96 36.77 0.13
C SER A 21 12.43 36.61 0.30
N VAL A 22 11.71 36.18 -0.74
CA VAL A 22 10.26 36.06 -0.76
C VAL A 22 9.87 34.60 -0.59
N LYS A 23 9.14 34.30 0.49
CA LYS A 23 8.61 32.97 0.80
C LYS A 23 7.31 32.75 0.03
N ILE A 24 7.30 31.78 -0.89
CA ILE A 24 6.09 31.41 -1.64
C ILE A 24 5.77 29.94 -1.30
N PRO A 25 4.54 29.63 -0.84
CA PRO A 25 4.14 28.25 -0.59
C PRO A 25 4.17 27.46 -1.91
N PHE A 26 4.89 26.34 -1.90
CA PHE A 26 5.02 25.43 -3.04
C PHE A 26 4.43 24.07 -2.71
N GLY A 27 3.64 23.52 -3.63
CA GLY A 27 3.07 22.20 -3.47
C GLY A 27 2.49 21.63 -4.74
N ILE A 28 2.19 20.33 -4.72
CA ILE A 28 1.63 19.57 -5.83
C ILE A 28 0.11 19.57 -5.70
N SER A 29 -0.59 19.96 -6.77
CA SER A 29 -2.05 19.95 -6.78
C SER A 29 -2.58 18.52 -6.71
N VAL A 30 -3.78 18.33 -6.15
CA VAL A 30 -4.46 17.01 -6.16
C VAL A 30 -4.63 16.50 -7.60
N ALA A 31 -4.96 17.39 -8.53
CA ALA A 31 -5.13 17.06 -9.93
C ALA A 31 -3.85 16.51 -10.57
N ASP A 32 -2.69 17.08 -10.23
CA ASP A 32 -1.40 16.58 -10.72
C ASP A 32 -0.98 15.28 -10.02
N ARG A 33 -1.22 15.16 -8.71
CA ARG A 33 -0.93 13.90 -7.97
C ARG A 33 -1.71 12.70 -8.52
N ARG A 34 -2.93 12.91 -9.05
CA ARG A 34 -3.73 11.86 -9.71
C ARG A 34 -3.11 11.31 -11.00
N ARG A 35 -2.10 11.97 -11.57
CA ARG A 35 -1.36 11.51 -12.76
C ARG A 35 -0.15 10.64 -12.42
N HIS A 36 -0.04 10.21 -11.15
CA HIS A 36 1.11 9.51 -10.57
C HIS A 36 2.36 10.39 -10.46
N MET A 37 3.23 10.03 -9.51
CA MET A 37 4.49 10.72 -9.24
C MET A 37 5.63 9.73 -9.33
N TYR A 38 6.71 10.13 -9.99
CA TYR A 38 7.96 9.38 -10.03
C TYR A 38 9.06 10.16 -9.32
N VAL A 39 9.52 9.63 -8.18
CA VAL A 39 10.50 10.29 -7.31
C VAL A 39 11.86 9.59 -7.46
N ILE A 40 12.86 10.32 -7.96
CA ILE A 40 14.20 9.79 -8.21
C ILE A 40 15.23 10.54 -7.35
N GLY A 41 16.19 9.80 -6.81
CA GLY A 41 17.32 10.40 -6.09
C GLY A 41 18.22 9.33 -5.46
N LYS A 42 19.49 9.67 -5.20
CA LYS A 42 20.44 8.79 -4.49
C LYS A 42 20.00 8.54 -3.04
N SER A 43 20.58 7.54 -2.37
CA SER A 43 20.34 7.37 -0.94
C SER A 43 20.72 8.64 -0.15
N GLY A 44 19.95 8.95 0.90
CA GLY A 44 20.10 10.19 1.68
C GLY A 44 19.65 11.48 0.98
N SER A 45 19.02 11.40 -0.19
CA SER A 45 18.51 12.59 -0.91
C SER A 45 17.14 13.10 -0.41
N GLY A 46 16.60 12.56 0.68
CA GLY A 46 15.31 12.98 1.25
C GLY A 46 14.06 12.37 0.60
N LYS A 47 14.17 11.25 -0.15
CA LYS A 47 13.00 10.59 -0.76
C LYS A 47 11.98 10.11 0.27
N SER A 48 12.42 9.41 1.30
CA SER A 48 11.53 8.90 2.37
C SER A 48 10.89 10.08 3.12
N THR A 49 11.65 11.15 3.36
CA THR A 49 11.13 12.40 3.94
C THR A 49 10.03 13.03 3.08
N LEU A 50 10.21 13.08 1.76
CA LEU A 50 9.18 13.56 0.83
C LEU A 50 7.91 12.70 0.92
N ILE A 51 8.05 11.37 0.86
CA ILE A 51 6.91 10.44 0.93
C ILE A 51 6.19 10.58 2.27
N ARG A 52 6.94 10.62 3.38
CA ARG A 52 6.40 10.83 4.73
C ARG A 52 5.56 12.09 4.81
N ASN A 53 6.09 13.21 4.31
CA ASN A 53 5.39 14.49 4.38
C ASN A 53 4.08 14.46 3.56
N LEU A 54 4.08 13.80 2.39
CA LEU A 54 2.87 13.61 1.60
C LEU A 54 1.83 12.77 2.34
N CYS A 55 2.25 11.64 2.93
CA CYS A 55 1.38 10.75 3.71
C CYS A 55 0.80 11.44 4.96
N ALA A 56 1.64 12.15 5.72
CA ALA A 56 1.20 12.89 6.90
C ALA A 56 0.18 13.98 6.53
N GLN A 57 0.40 14.71 5.43
CA GLN A 57 -0.54 15.71 4.94
C GLN A 57 -1.85 15.09 4.46
N ASP A 58 -1.81 13.98 3.74
CA ASP A 58 -3.02 13.25 3.35
C ASP A 58 -3.80 12.81 4.59
N SER A 59 -3.14 12.20 5.57
CA SER A 59 -3.76 11.77 6.82
C SER A 59 -4.46 12.92 7.56
N ALA A 60 -3.76 14.04 7.72
CA ALA A 60 -4.24 15.23 8.41
C ALA A 60 -5.41 15.92 7.67
N ALA A 61 -5.42 15.86 6.35
CA ALA A 61 -6.50 16.39 5.51
C ALA A 61 -7.72 15.46 5.42
N GLY A 62 -7.72 14.33 6.14
CA GLY A 62 -8.76 13.29 6.06
C GLY A 62 -8.66 12.40 4.82
N GLY A 63 -7.58 12.54 4.05
CA GLY A 63 -7.24 11.66 2.93
C GLY A 63 -6.70 10.31 3.40
N GLY A 64 -6.78 9.34 2.49
CA GLY A 64 -6.26 8.00 2.69
C GLY A 64 -4.96 7.75 1.94
N PHE A 65 -4.15 6.81 2.43
CA PHE A 65 -2.97 6.33 1.69
C PHE A 65 -2.67 4.86 2.01
N MET A 66 -1.97 4.21 1.07
CA MET A 66 -1.33 2.91 1.28
C MET A 66 0.17 3.06 1.13
N LEU A 67 0.91 2.70 2.17
CA LEU A 67 2.38 2.63 2.12
C LEU A 67 2.80 1.17 1.95
N LEU A 68 3.77 0.91 1.07
CA LEU A 68 4.49 -0.36 1.00
C LEU A 68 5.95 -0.06 1.31
N ASP A 69 6.41 -0.53 2.46
CA ASP A 69 7.76 -0.26 2.95
C ASP A 69 8.47 -1.57 3.32
N PRO A 70 9.42 -2.03 2.49
CA PRO A 70 10.16 -3.26 2.75
C PRO A 70 10.96 -3.24 4.06
N HIS A 71 11.41 -2.06 4.51
CA HIS A 71 12.26 -1.91 5.70
C HIS A 71 11.44 -1.67 6.97
N GLY A 72 10.25 -1.08 6.85
CA GLY A 72 9.32 -0.83 7.95
C GLY A 72 9.61 0.45 8.74
N ASP A 73 10.78 1.06 8.60
CA ASP A 73 11.20 2.25 9.33
C ASP A 73 10.33 3.48 9.02
N LEU A 74 9.96 3.67 7.75
CA LEU A 74 9.07 4.76 7.35
C LEU A 74 7.63 4.51 7.80
N ALA A 75 7.20 3.24 7.81
CA ALA A 75 5.88 2.86 8.30
C ALA A 75 5.73 3.12 9.79
N GLU A 76 6.71 2.68 10.60
CA GLU A 76 6.73 2.95 12.04
C GLU A 76 6.75 4.45 12.33
N GLU A 77 7.60 5.21 11.64
CA GLU A 77 7.64 6.67 11.81
C GLU A 77 6.28 7.32 11.50
N LEU A 78 5.56 6.86 10.48
CA LEU A 78 4.27 7.44 10.07
C LEU A 78 3.14 7.21 11.08
N LEU A 79 3.23 6.21 11.96
CA LEU A 79 2.23 5.98 13.00
C LEU A 79 2.10 7.18 13.94
N ASP A 80 3.21 7.86 14.23
CA ASP A 80 3.24 9.06 15.08
C ASP A 80 2.56 10.28 14.44
N TYR A 81 2.36 10.27 13.12
CA TYR A 81 1.71 11.35 12.37
C TYR A 81 0.21 11.11 12.15
N ILE A 82 -0.33 9.97 12.60
CA ILE A 82 -1.76 9.69 12.46
C ILE A 82 -2.56 10.48 13.50
N PRO A 83 -3.56 11.28 13.08
CA PRO A 83 -4.42 11.98 14.02
C PRO A 83 -5.12 11.01 14.98
N PRO A 84 -5.22 11.31 16.29
CA PRO A 84 -5.79 10.39 17.28
C PRO A 84 -7.21 9.89 16.95
N HIS A 85 -8.01 10.73 16.30
CA HIS A 85 -9.38 10.39 15.90
C HIS A 85 -9.45 9.39 14.73
N ARG A 86 -8.33 9.09 14.07
CA ARG A 86 -8.22 8.17 12.92
C ARG A 86 -7.44 6.91 13.20
N ILE A 87 -6.99 6.69 14.44
CA ILE A 87 -6.24 5.48 14.82
C ILE A 87 -7.03 4.21 14.45
N ALA A 88 -8.35 4.23 14.60
CA ALA A 88 -9.23 3.12 14.25
C ALA A 88 -9.29 2.81 12.75
N ASP A 89 -8.86 3.75 11.88
CA ASP A 89 -8.84 3.57 10.42
C ASP A 89 -7.56 2.89 9.93
N VAL A 90 -6.55 2.75 10.80
CA VAL A 90 -5.21 2.28 10.45
C VAL A 90 -5.15 0.76 10.47
N ILE A 91 -4.73 0.18 9.35
CA ILE A 91 -4.37 -1.23 9.26
C ILE A 91 -2.86 -1.32 9.09
N TYR A 92 -2.15 -1.78 10.12
CA TYR A 92 -0.71 -2.06 10.05
C TYR A 92 -0.49 -3.54 9.74
N VAL A 93 0.27 -3.86 8.68
CA VAL A 93 0.56 -5.26 8.31
C VAL A 93 2.06 -5.51 8.39
N ASP A 94 2.46 -6.34 9.34
CA ASP A 94 3.79 -6.94 9.37
C ASP A 94 3.69 -8.45 9.12
N PRO A 95 4.04 -8.93 7.91
CA PRO A 95 4.18 -10.34 7.59
C PRO A 95 5.07 -11.15 8.53
N ALA A 96 6.02 -10.51 9.24
CA ALA A 96 6.88 -11.16 10.21
C ALA A 96 6.24 -11.24 11.62
N ASP A 97 5.17 -10.47 11.88
CA ASP A 97 4.44 -10.52 13.15
C ASP A 97 3.50 -11.74 13.20
N LEU A 98 4.01 -12.81 13.83
CA LEU A 98 3.25 -14.03 14.08
C LEU A 98 2.25 -13.90 15.24
N SER A 99 2.33 -12.84 16.05
CA SER A 99 1.43 -12.61 17.19
C SER A 99 0.13 -11.93 16.77
N HIS A 100 0.15 -11.09 15.73
CA HIS A 100 -1.04 -10.45 15.15
C HIS A 100 -1.12 -10.67 13.63
N PRO A 101 -1.21 -11.92 13.15
CA PRO A 101 -1.24 -12.19 11.72
C PRO A 101 -2.54 -11.69 11.09
N ILE A 102 -2.43 -11.01 9.95
CA ILE A 102 -3.59 -10.63 9.14
C ILE A 102 -3.88 -11.74 8.12
N GLY A 103 -5.06 -12.33 8.24
CA GLY A 103 -5.54 -13.34 7.29
C GLY A 103 -5.78 -12.71 5.92
N PHE A 104 -5.03 -13.17 4.91
CA PHE A 104 -5.21 -12.77 3.52
C PHE A 104 -5.49 -14.01 2.66
N ASN A 105 -6.72 -14.11 2.14
CA ASN A 105 -7.11 -15.18 1.23
C ASN A 105 -7.58 -14.61 -0.11
N LEU A 106 -6.73 -14.75 -1.13
CA LEU A 106 -7.00 -14.31 -2.51
C LEU A 106 -8.21 -15.00 -3.15
N LEU A 107 -8.63 -16.16 -2.62
CA LEU A 107 -9.73 -16.95 -3.15
C LEU A 107 -11.05 -16.69 -2.41
N GLU A 108 -11.04 -15.85 -1.37
CA GLU A 108 -12.25 -15.55 -0.60
C GLU A 108 -13.19 -14.60 -1.37
N ARG A 109 -14.47 -14.99 -1.49
CA ARG A 109 -15.58 -14.17 -2.01
C ARG A 109 -15.36 -13.60 -3.43
N VAL A 110 -14.64 -14.30 -4.28
CA VAL A 110 -14.46 -13.91 -5.68
C VAL A 110 -15.76 -14.13 -6.48
N PRO A 111 -16.31 -13.07 -7.12
CA PRO A 111 -17.46 -13.19 -8.03
C PRO A 111 -17.20 -14.20 -9.14
N SER A 112 -18.21 -14.95 -9.57
CA SER A 112 -18.09 -16.00 -10.59
C SER A 112 -17.36 -15.52 -11.84
N ASP A 113 -17.69 -14.31 -12.29
CA ASP A 113 -17.23 -13.73 -13.54
C ASP A 113 -15.74 -13.36 -13.48
N ASP A 114 -15.23 -13.09 -12.27
CA ASP A 114 -13.84 -12.70 -12.03
C ASP A 114 -12.94 -13.91 -11.72
N ARG A 115 -13.51 -15.09 -11.42
CA ARG A 115 -12.73 -16.28 -11.04
C ARG A 115 -11.64 -16.67 -12.03
N PRO A 116 -11.89 -16.67 -13.37
CA PRO A 116 -10.83 -16.98 -14.33
C PRO A 116 -9.68 -15.97 -14.29
N LEU A 117 -10.01 -14.68 -14.10
CA LEU A 117 -9.02 -13.61 -13.98
C LEU A 117 -8.19 -13.78 -12.71
N VAL A 118 -8.84 -14.01 -11.55
CA VAL A 118 -8.16 -14.24 -10.28
C VAL A 118 -7.27 -15.48 -10.35
N ALA A 119 -7.77 -16.59 -10.91
CA ALA A 119 -6.96 -17.80 -11.11
C ALA A 119 -5.71 -17.52 -11.96
N ALA A 120 -5.88 -16.82 -13.08
CA ALA A 120 -4.76 -16.43 -13.94
C ALA A 120 -3.77 -15.50 -13.22
N SER A 121 -4.25 -14.54 -12.43
CA SER A 121 -3.41 -13.63 -11.64
C SER A 121 -2.60 -14.37 -10.59
N VAL A 122 -3.21 -15.30 -9.85
CA VAL A 122 -2.51 -16.14 -8.87
C VAL A 122 -1.40 -16.94 -9.56
N VAL A 123 -1.74 -17.65 -10.64
CA VAL A 123 -0.76 -18.46 -11.39
C VAL A 123 0.38 -17.59 -11.94
N SER A 124 0.06 -16.40 -12.47
CA SER A 124 1.04 -15.44 -12.97
C SER A 124 1.99 -14.96 -11.87
N THR A 125 1.49 -14.68 -10.67
CA THR A 125 2.32 -14.29 -9.52
C THR A 125 3.32 -15.40 -9.17
N PHE A 126 2.86 -16.64 -9.07
CA PHE A 126 3.74 -17.79 -8.81
C PHE A 126 4.77 -17.97 -9.93
N LYS A 127 4.38 -17.84 -11.19
CA LYS A 127 5.30 -17.87 -12.33
C LYS A 127 6.38 -16.80 -12.24
N HIS A 128 6.03 -15.60 -11.80
CA HIS A 128 6.99 -14.50 -11.63
C HIS A 128 7.97 -14.75 -10.49
N LEU A 129 7.54 -15.43 -9.42
CA LEU A 129 8.36 -15.72 -8.25
C LEU A 129 9.32 -16.91 -8.48
N TRP A 130 8.87 -17.96 -9.19
CA TRP A 130 9.66 -19.19 -9.44
C TRP A 130 9.99 -19.39 -10.92
N ARG A 131 10.44 -18.34 -11.60
CA ARG A 131 10.71 -18.36 -13.06
C ARG A 131 11.60 -19.52 -13.50
N GLU A 132 12.66 -19.79 -12.75
CA GLU A 132 13.65 -20.83 -13.07
C GLU A 132 13.13 -22.27 -12.91
N SER A 133 12.05 -22.45 -12.15
CA SER A 133 11.44 -23.76 -11.86
C SER A 133 10.05 -23.91 -12.46
N TRP A 134 9.72 -23.11 -13.48
CA TRP A 134 8.39 -23.06 -14.07
C TRP A 134 8.30 -23.82 -15.39
N GLY A 135 7.26 -24.64 -15.54
CA GLY A 135 7.02 -25.41 -16.77
C GLY A 135 5.55 -25.44 -17.18
N PRO A 136 5.24 -25.70 -18.47
CA PRO A 136 3.87 -25.71 -18.97
C PRO A 136 2.93 -26.65 -18.21
N ARG A 137 3.45 -27.79 -17.75
CA ARG A 137 2.68 -28.76 -16.95
C ARG A 137 2.31 -28.21 -15.58
N LEU A 138 3.24 -27.55 -14.90
CA LEU A 138 2.98 -26.93 -13.60
C LEU A 138 1.93 -25.83 -13.74
N GLU A 139 2.07 -24.98 -14.76
CA GLU A 139 1.13 -23.90 -15.04
C GLU A 139 -0.30 -24.44 -15.25
N TYR A 140 -0.45 -25.46 -16.11
CA TYR A 140 -1.74 -26.09 -16.38
C TYR A 140 -2.34 -26.72 -15.12
N VAL A 141 -1.57 -27.49 -14.36
CA VAL A 141 -2.06 -28.14 -13.14
C VAL A 141 -2.47 -27.11 -12.09
N LEU A 142 -1.64 -26.08 -11.87
CA LEU A 142 -1.90 -25.05 -10.86
C LEU A 142 -3.14 -24.22 -11.22
N TYR A 143 -3.28 -23.81 -12.49
CA TYR A 143 -4.46 -23.07 -12.93
C TYR A 143 -5.76 -23.82 -12.67
N ASN A 144 -5.84 -25.08 -13.12
CA ASN A 144 -7.04 -25.88 -12.91
C ASN A 144 -7.32 -26.15 -11.42
N THR A 145 -6.27 -26.30 -10.61
CA THR A 145 -6.41 -26.44 -9.15
C THR A 145 -6.99 -25.18 -8.51
N VAL A 146 -6.46 -24.00 -8.84
CA VAL A 146 -6.96 -22.72 -8.30
C VAL A 146 -8.38 -22.45 -8.78
N ALA A 147 -8.69 -22.71 -10.06
CA ALA A 147 -10.03 -22.58 -10.60
C ALA A 147 -11.04 -23.49 -9.87
N ALA A 148 -10.67 -24.76 -9.63
CA ALA A 148 -11.51 -25.68 -8.86
C ALA A 148 -11.77 -25.20 -7.43
N LEU A 149 -10.76 -24.63 -6.76
CA LEU A 149 -10.91 -24.05 -5.42
C LEU A 149 -11.83 -22.82 -5.39
N LEU A 150 -11.81 -22.01 -6.45
CA LEU A 150 -12.70 -20.85 -6.60
C LEU A 150 -14.15 -21.29 -6.87
N ASP A 151 -14.33 -22.38 -7.62
CA ASP A 151 -15.66 -22.90 -7.96
C ASP A 151 -16.32 -23.69 -6.82
N TYR A 152 -15.51 -24.40 -6.04
CA TYR A 152 -15.94 -25.14 -4.85
C TYR A 152 -15.17 -24.67 -3.62
N PRO A 153 -15.50 -23.47 -3.09
CA PRO A 153 -14.83 -22.97 -1.90
C PRO A 153 -15.09 -23.94 -0.72
N PRO A 154 -14.05 -24.28 0.07
CA PRO A 154 -14.20 -25.20 1.19
C PRO A 154 -15.26 -24.69 2.18
N SER A 155 -16.08 -25.61 2.70
CA SER A 155 -17.12 -25.32 3.69
C SER A 155 -16.52 -24.64 4.93
N ARG A 156 -16.94 -23.39 5.18
CA ARG A 156 -16.53 -22.47 6.27
C ARG A 156 -15.86 -23.16 7.48
N GLY A 157 -14.53 -23.19 7.48
CA GLY A 157 -13.73 -23.27 8.70
C GLY A 157 -13.26 -21.86 9.05
N GLY A 158 -13.85 -21.25 10.08
CA GLY A 158 -13.38 -20.06 10.80
C GLY A 158 -12.58 -19.03 9.98
N GLY A 159 -13.20 -18.38 9.00
CA GLY A 159 -12.61 -17.20 8.40
C GLY A 159 -12.48 -16.11 9.46
N TYR A 160 -11.28 -15.55 9.62
CA TYR A 160 -11.11 -14.31 10.36
C TYR A 160 -12.15 -13.32 9.84
N ARG A 161 -12.96 -12.76 10.73
CA ARG A 161 -13.67 -11.51 10.44
C ARG A 161 -12.59 -10.42 10.35
N GLY A 162 -11.83 -10.43 9.26
CA GLY A 162 -11.33 -9.18 8.72
C GLY A 162 -12.59 -8.39 8.42
N SER A 163 -12.95 -7.48 9.33
CA SER A 163 -13.87 -6.42 9.00
C SER A 163 -13.22 -5.71 7.82
N ALA A 164 -13.62 -6.06 6.61
CA ALA A 164 -13.57 -5.15 5.50
C ALA A 164 -14.42 -3.97 5.95
N CYS A 165 -13.81 -3.02 6.67
CA CYS A 165 -14.39 -1.74 6.93
C CYS A 165 -14.43 -1.07 5.56
N PRO A 166 -15.61 -0.83 4.98
CA PRO A 166 -15.72 -0.23 3.66
C PRO A 166 -15.13 1.20 3.61
N GLU A 167 -14.73 1.73 4.77
CA GLU A 167 -14.27 3.10 4.99
C GLU A 167 -12.78 3.17 5.44
N CYS A 168 -12.07 2.04 5.55
CA CYS A 168 -10.64 2.01 5.90
C CYS A 168 -9.83 2.69 4.79
N SER A 169 -9.43 3.93 5.05
CA SER A 169 -8.71 4.79 4.13
C SER A 169 -7.19 4.78 4.38
N LEU A 170 -6.71 4.11 5.44
CA LEU A 170 -5.28 4.04 5.75
C LEU A 170 -4.80 2.59 5.91
N ILE A 171 -3.94 2.14 4.99
CA ILE A 171 -3.21 0.87 5.11
C ILE A 171 -1.73 1.20 5.23
N LEU A 172 -1.13 0.87 6.37
CA LEU A 172 0.26 1.16 6.69
C LEU A 172 1.10 -0.13 6.63
N SER A 173 1.79 -0.30 5.50
CA SER A 173 2.88 -1.25 5.24
C SER A 173 2.56 -2.75 5.15
N ILE A 174 3.45 -3.42 4.40
CA ILE A 174 3.79 -4.85 4.37
C ILE A 174 5.32 -4.84 4.56
N ALA A 175 5.80 -5.01 5.79
CA ALA A 175 7.23 -5.09 6.07
C ALA A 175 7.78 -6.48 5.77
N SER A 176 9.02 -6.58 5.28
CA SER A 176 9.73 -7.86 5.20
C SER A 176 10.84 -7.81 6.22
N ALA A 177 10.73 -8.55 7.32
CA ALA A 177 11.87 -8.77 8.20
C ALA A 177 13.01 -9.43 7.40
N SER A 178 14.14 -8.73 7.29
CA SER A 178 15.43 -9.27 6.85
C SER A 178 16.42 -9.16 7.98
#